data_AF-A0AAU0H0C4-F1
#
_entry.id   AF-A0AAU0H0C4-F1
#
_cell.length_a   1.000
_cell.length_b   1.000
_cell.length_c   1.000
_cell.angle_alpha   90.00
_cell.angle_beta   90.00
_cell.angle_gamma   90.00
#
_symmetry.space_group_name_H-M   'P 1'
#
loop_
_entity.id
_entity.type
_entity.pdbx_description
1 polymer ?
#
loop_
_entity_poly.entity_id
_entity_poly.type
_entity_poly.pdbx_seq_one_letter_code
_entity_poly.pdbx_strand_id
1 'polypeptide(L)'
;MASYFDQFSIVSIVPGITNSSFMLLVAIFSGILLFKSNALVPNRWQVFVEVLYNHWVNLIKDSLGLKGLKYFPFIFSLFLLLMLLNLLGLFPYVFTVGTHIIITFGISLSILIAVTILGIKNFKFDFFSMLMPQGAPMGLAPLLVLIETASYLSRAVSLGVRLAANLSAGHLLFAILASFSYRMLVNDMLFLSLFPIGIMVFITVLEIAVAMIQAYVFCLLTTIYLEDTLKSH
;
A
#
# COMPACT_ATOMS: atom_id res chain seq x y z
N MET A 1 21.56 -0.12 27.45
CA MET A 1 21.08 0.89 26.47
C MET A 1 20.57 0.09 25.29
N ALA A 2 19.27 -0.24 25.27
CA ALA A 2 18.68 -0.97 24.14
C ALA A 2 18.93 -0.13 22.88
N SER A 3 19.45 -0.77 21.83
CA SER A 3 19.70 -0.06 20.59
C SER A 3 18.35 0.32 20.00
N TYR A 4 18.24 1.48 19.33
CA TYR A 4 16.99 1.86 18.64
C TYR A 4 16.55 0.80 17.62
N PHE A 5 17.45 -0.12 17.23
CA PHE A 5 17.20 -1.22 16.31
C PHE A 5 16.66 -2.50 16.99
N ASP A 6 16.65 -2.59 18.32
CA ASP A 6 16.15 -3.78 19.04
C ASP A 6 14.64 -3.98 18.82
N GLN A 7 13.90 -2.90 18.51
CA GLN A 7 12.48 -2.96 18.11
C GLN A 7 12.25 -3.75 16.81
N PHE A 8 13.27 -3.86 15.94
CA PHE A 8 13.21 -4.62 14.69
C PHE A 8 13.73 -6.06 14.81
N SER A 9 14.11 -6.50 16.03
CA SER A 9 14.61 -7.86 16.24
C SER A 9 13.45 -8.87 16.20
N ILE A 10 13.56 -9.87 15.33
CA ILE A 10 12.56 -10.93 15.23
C ILE A 10 12.65 -11.80 16.49
N VAL A 11 11.70 -11.62 17.41
CA VAL A 11 11.58 -12.47 18.60
C VAL A 11 10.63 -13.63 18.31
N SER A 12 11.08 -14.85 18.60
CA SER A 12 10.23 -16.04 18.63
C SER A 12 9.42 -16.04 19.93
N ILE A 13 8.09 -15.96 19.85
CA ILE A 13 7.21 -16.04 21.02
C ILE A 13 7.05 -17.50 21.45
N VAL A 14 7.00 -18.41 20.48
CA VAL A 14 6.88 -19.88 20.63
C VAL A 14 7.83 -20.53 19.62
N PRO A 15 8.41 -21.72 19.86
CA PRO A 15 9.14 -22.43 18.81
C PRO A 15 8.27 -22.59 17.56
N GLY A 16 8.68 -21.97 16.46
CA GLY A 16 7.98 -21.99 15.17
C GLY A 16 7.04 -20.81 14.88
N ILE A 17 6.65 -20.00 15.87
CA ILE A 17 5.81 -18.80 15.66
C ILE A 17 6.63 -17.56 16.02
N THR A 18 7.03 -16.82 14.99
CA THR A 18 7.65 -15.50 15.13
C THR A 18 6.57 -14.43 15.32
N ASN A 19 6.92 -13.33 15.99
CA ASN A 19 6.06 -12.14 16.09
C ASN A 19 5.47 -11.71 14.73
N SER A 20 6.25 -11.90 13.66
CA SER A 20 5.86 -11.58 12.30
C SER A 20 4.71 -12.44 11.74
N SER A 21 4.70 -13.75 12.02
CA SER A 21 3.65 -14.64 11.50
C SER A 21 2.33 -14.48 12.25
N PHE A 22 2.40 -14.21 13.56
CA PHE A 22 1.22 -13.91 14.37
C PHE A 22 0.51 -12.63 13.90
N MET A 23 1.27 -11.59 13.58
CA MET A 23 0.71 -10.32 13.14
C MET A 23 0.09 -10.38 11.74
N LEU A 24 0.67 -11.20 10.85
CA LEU A 24 0.11 -11.44 9.53
C LEU A 24 -1.25 -12.16 9.61
N LEU A 25 -1.40 -13.08 10.56
CA LEU A 25 -2.69 -13.72 10.87
C LEU A 25 -3.74 -12.71 11.38
N VAL A 26 -3.35 -11.79 12.27
CA VAL A 26 -4.24 -10.73 12.76
C VAL A 26 -4.65 -9.77 11.65
N ALA A 27 -3.74 -9.44 10.72
CA ALA A 27 -4.04 -8.63 9.54
C ALA A 27 -5.09 -9.30 8.63
N ILE A 28 -4.92 -10.60 8.36
CA ILE A 28 -5.88 -11.36 7.54
C ILE A 28 -7.23 -11.49 8.27
N PHE A 29 -7.22 -11.76 9.57
CA PHE A 29 -8.44 -11.93 10.37
C PHE A 29 -9.22 -10.62 10.51
N SER A 30 -8.54 -9.49 10.73
CA SER A 30 -9.16 -8.16 10.75
C SER A 30 -9.73 -7.77 9.38
N GLY A 31 -9.03 -8.10 8.28
CA GLY A 31 -9.55 -7.95 6.93
C GLY A 31 -10.87 -8.72 6.72
N ILE A 32 -10.92 -9.99 7.13
CA ILE A 32 -12.13 -10.83 6.99
C ILE A 32 -13.30 -10.28 7.84
N LEU A 33 -13.03 -9.80 9.06
CA LEU A 33 -14.05 -9.22 9.93
C LEU A 33 -14.63 -7.91 9.40
N LEU A 34 -13.79 -7.05 8.81
CA LEU A 34 -14.21 -5.76 8.27
C LEU A 34 -15.15 -5.90 7.05
N PHE A 35 -15.01 -6.99 6.28
CA PHE A 35 -15.83 -7.23 5.09
C PHE A 35 -17.03 -8.15 5.33
N LYS A 36 -17.20 -8.69 6.54
CA LYS A 36 -18.37 -9.51 6.87
C LYS A 36 -19.56 -8.62 7.23
N SER A 37 -20.38 -8.29 6.23
CA SER A 37 -21.67 -7.62 6.45
C SER A 37 -22.81 -8.45 5.84
N ASN A 38 -23.75 -8.87 6.69
CA ASN A 38 -24.89 -9.74 6.33
C ASN A 38 -26.25 -9.07 6.65
N ALA A 39 -26.27 -7.80 7.06
CA ALA A 39 -27.49 -7.14 7.50
C ALA A 39 -28.18 -6.37 6.35
N LEU A 40 -29.48 -6.58 6.19
CA LEU A 40 -30.35 -5.88 5.23
C LEU A 40 -30.52 -4.38 5.58
N VAL A 41 -30.43 -4.02 6.86
CA VAL A 41 -30.33 -2.62 7.32
C VAL A 41 -28.86 -2.33 7.62
N PRO A 42 -28.22 -1.38 6.92
CA PRO A 42 -26.79 -1.19 7.01
C PRO A 42 -26.40 -0.56 8.35
N ASN A 43 -25.40 -1.16 9.01
CA ASN A 43 -24.76 -0.56 10.17
C ASN A 43 -23.85 0.62 9.74
N ARG A 44 -23.48 1.52 10.65
CA ARG A 44 -22.62 2.69 10.33
C ARG A 44 -21.32 2.31 9.59
N TRP A 45 -20.71 1.19 9.98
CA TRP A 45 -19.54 0.63 9.31
C TRP A 45 -19.85 0.10 7.90
N GLN A 46 -21.00 -0.53 7.72
CA GLN A 46 -21.45 -1.02 6.40
C GLN A 46 -21.70 0.15 5.45
N VAL A 47 -22.30 1.25 5.92
CA VAL A 47 -22.48 2.47 5.12
C VAL A 47 -21.13 3.02 4.64
N PHE A 48 -20.11 3.06 5.51
CA PHE A 48 -18.78 3.53 5.11
C PHE A 48 -18.15 2.65 4.02
N VAL A 49 -18.23 1.32 4.18
CA VAL A 49 -17.73 0.36 3.18
C VAL A 49 -18.51 0.47 1.87
N GLU A 50 -19.82 0.68 1.93
CA GLU A 50 -20.68 0.82 0.76
C GLU A 50 -20.45 2.13 0.01
N VAL A 51 -20.18 3.24 0.71
CA VAL A 51 -19.77 4.51 0.10
C VAL A 51 -18.43 4.35 -0.62
N LEU A 52 -17.44 3.69 0.01
CA LEU A 52 -16.15 3.39 -0.62
C LEU A 52 -16.33 2.49 -1.84
N TYR A 53 -17.16 1.45 -1.74
CA TYR A 53 -17.46 0.54 -2.85
C TYR A 53 -18.07 1.29 -4.02
N ASN A 54 -19.12 2.08 -3.78
CA ASN A 54 -19.81 2.87 -4.81
C ASN A 54 -18.88 3.91 -5.45
N HIS A 55 -17.97 4.52 -4.68
CA HIS A 55 -16.94 5.40 -5.24
C HIS A 55 -16.05 4.68 -6.24
N TRP A 56 -15.53 3.50 -5.90
CA TRP A 56 -14.71 2.70 -6.83
C TRP A 56 -15.48 2.19 -8.04
N VAL A 57 -16.75 1.81 -7.87
CA VAL A 57 -17.62 1.40 -8.99
C VAL A 57 -17.78 2.55 -9.97
N ASN A 58 -18.08 3.75 -9.49
CA ASN A 58 -18.26 4.92 -10.33
C ASN A 58 -16.95 5.32 -11.02
N LEU A 59 -15.83 5.34 -10.30
CA LEU A 59 -14.51 5.66 -10.85
C LEU A 59 -14.15 4.71 -12.00
N ILE A 60 -14.33 3.40 -11.81
CA ILE A 60 -14.02 2.40 -12.85
C ILE A 60 -15.01 2.49 -14.03
N LYS A 61 -16.28 2.78 -13.74
CA LYS A 61 -17.31 2.96 -14.78
C LYS A 61 -17.04 4.20 -15.64
N ASP A 62 -16.54 5.28 -15.04
CA ASP A 62 -16.19 6.51 -15.73
C ASP A 62 -14.92 6.35 -16.59
N SER A 63 -13.92 5.60 -16.10
CA SER A 63 -12.68 5.33 -16.86
C SER A 63 -12.85 4.28 -17.96
N LEU A 64 -13.38 3.09 -17.64
CA LEU A 64 -13.43 1.94 -18.57
C LEU A 64 -14.79 1.69 -19.23
N GLY A 65 -15.84 2.43 -18.86
CA GLY A 65 -17.20 2.17 -19.31
C GLY A 65 -17.80 0.86 -18.75
N LEU A 66 -18.99 0.47 -19.26
CA LEU A 66 -19.75 -0.69 -18.75
C LEU A 66 -19.02 -2.04 -18.90
N LYS A 67 -18.17 -2.19 -19.94
CA LYS A 67 -17.35 -3.40 -20.13
C LYS A 67 -16.24 -3.52 -19.07
N GLY A 68 -15.79 -2.39 -18.51
CA GLY A 68 -14.78 -2.32 -17.46
C GLY A 68 -15.19 -2.88 -16.10
N LEU A 69 -16.50 -2.97 -15.84
CA LEU A 69 -17.04 -3.49 -14.58
C LEU A 69 -16.63 -4.95 -14.32
N LYS A 70 -16.24 -5.71 -15.36
CA LYS A 70 -15.68 -7.06 -15.20
C LYS A 70 -14.38 -7.07 -14.40
N TYR A 71 -13.60 -5.99 -14.45
CA TYR A 71 -12.31 -5.85 -13.77
C TYR A 71 -12.43 -5.18 -12.40
N PHE A 72 -13.63 -4.71 -12.03
CA PHE A 72 -13.90 -4.07 -10.75
C PHE A 72 -13.45 -4.90 -9.53
N PRO A 73 -13.81 -6.20 -9.41
CA PRO A 73 -13.46 -6.98 -8.22
C PRO A 73 -11.95 -7.10 -8.00
N PHE A 74 -11.19 -7.09 -9.09
CA PHE A 74 -9.73 -7.14 -9.04
C PHE A 74 -9.13 -5.84 -8.52
N ILE A 75 -9.51 -4.70 -9.10
CA ILE A 75 -8.98 -3.38 -8.68
C ILE A 75 -9.39 -3.08 -7.23
N PHE A 76 -10.63 -3.39 -6.86
CA PHE A 76 -11.14 -3.15 -5.51
C PHE A 76 -10.46 -4.02 -4.46
N SER A 77 -10.27 -5.32 -4.73
CA SER A 77 -9.54 -6.21 -3.81
C SER A 77 -8.08 -5.78 -3.64
N LEU A 78 -7.44 -5.30 -4.71
CA LEU A 78 -6.09 -4.76 -4.66
C LEU A 78 -6.01 -3.48 -3.81
N PHE A 79 -6.96 -2.56 -4.00
CA PHE A 79 -7.05 -1.34 -3.20
C PHE A 79 -7.16 -1.67 -1.71
N LEU A 80 -8.08 -2.56 -1.35
CA LEU A 80 -8.30 -2.97 0.03
C LEU A 80 -7.09 -3.67 0.64
N LEU A 81 -6.43 -4.55 -0.12
CA LEU A 81 -5.22 -5.22 0.31
C LEU A 81 -4.12 -4.21 0.65
N LEU A 82 -3.83 -3.28 -0.28
CA LEU A 82 -2.79 -2.26 -0.08
C LEU A 82 -3.16 -1.31 1.07
N MET A 83 -4.41 -0.86 1.13
CA MET A 83 -4.87 0.04 2.19
C MET A 83 -4.73 -0.60 3.58
N LEU A 84 -5.14 -1.86 3.73
CA LEU A 84 -5.03 -2.59 4.99
C LEU A 84 -3.57 -2.82 5.38
N LEU A 85 -2.72 -3.26 4.45
CA LEU A 85 -1.29 -3.47 4.71
C LEU A 85 -0.61 -2.18 5.17
N ASN A 86 -0.91 -1.05 4.53
CA ASN A 86 -0.31 0.24 4.86
C ASN A 86 -0.80 0.78 6.22
N LEU A 87 -2.10 0.67 6.51
CA LEU A 87 -2.67 1.16 7.77
C LEU A 87 -2.30 0.28 8.97
N LEU A 88 -2.30 -1.05 8.80
CA LEU A 88 -1.88 -1.97 9.87
C LEU A 88 -0.40 -1.79 10.21
N GLY A 89 0.42 -1.42 9.22
CA GLY A 89 1.82 -1.13 9.40
C GLY A 89 2.13 0.16 10.19
N LEU A 90 1.13 1.01 10.45
CA LEU A 90 1.30 2.27 11.14
C LEU A 90 0.95 2.20 12.64
N PHE A 91 0.34 1.11 13.11
CA PHE A 91 -0.05 0.99 14.52
C PHE A 91 1.18 0.90 15.45
N PRO A 92 1.25 1.74 16.51
CA PRO A 92 2.32 1.65 17.50
C PRO A 92 2.22 0.33 18.28
N TYR A 93 3.37 -0.24 18.66
CA TYR A 93 3.51 -1.52 19.40
C TYR A 93 3.19 -2.81 18.62
N VAL A 94 2.84 -2.68 17.34
CA VAL A 94 2.68 -3.80 16.42
C VAL A 94 4.07 -4.11 15.84
N PHE A 95 4.56 -5.36 15.93
CA PHE A 95 5.89 -5.73 15.41
C PHE A 95 5.89 -5.66 13.88
N THR A 96 6.15 -4.48 13.33
CA THR A 96 6.03 -4.23 11.90
C THR A 96 7.01 -5.07 11.10
N VAL A 97 6.54 -6.20 10.58
CA VAL A 97 7.24 -7.02 9.57
C VAL A 97 7.71 -6.17 8.37
N GLY A 98 7.03 -5.04 8.13
CA GLY A 98 7.32 -4.07 7.08
C GLY A 98 8.59 -3.22 7.25
N THR A 99 9.32 -3.32 8.37
CA THR A 99 10.62 -2.62 8.54
C THR A 99 11.76 -3.38 7.87
N HIS A 100 11.61 -4.70 7.71
CA HIS A 100 12.51 -5.46 6.86
C HIS A 100 12.16 -5.20 5.41
N ILE A 101 12.96 -4.35 4.77
CA ILE A 101 12.86 -4.00 3.36
C ILE A 101 12.64 -5.24 2.49
N ILE A 102 13.28 -6.37 2.81
CA ILE A 102 13.17 -7.64 2.10
C ILE A 102 11.72 -8.17 2.06
N ILE A 103 10.98 -8.08 3.18
CA ILE A 103 9.62 -8.62 3.27
C ILE A 103 8.63 -7.67 2.60
N THR A 104 8.76 -6.37 2.82
CA THR A 104 7.93 -5.32 2.22
C THR A 104 8.10 -5.27 0.70
N PHE A 105 9.34 -5.37 0.23
CA PHE A 105 9.68 -5.49 -1.18
C PHE A 105 9.17 -6.81 -1.77
N GLY A 106 9.29 -7.92 -1.05
CA GLY A 106 8.76 -9.22 -1.46
C GLY A 106 7.25 -9.23 -1.67
N ILE A 107 6.48 -8.61 -0.77
CA ILE A 107 5.02 -8.45 -0.93
C ILE A 107 4.70 -7.56 -2.12
N SER A 108 5.37 -6.41 -2.27
CA SER A 108 5.16 -5.50 -3.40
C SER A 108 5.46 -6.18 -4.75
N LEU A 109 6.54 -6.95 -4.82
CA LEU A 109 6.95 -7.66 -6.03
C LEU A 109 6.01 -8.84 -6.34
N SER A 110 5.52 -9.56 -5.32
CA SER A 110 4.48 -10.58 -5.47
C SER A 110 3.17 -10.00 -6.00
N ILE A 111 2.74 -8.82 -5.50
CA ILE A 111 1.57 -8.10 -6.00
C ILE A 111 1.76 -7.69 -7.47
N LEU A 112 2.94 -7.19 -7.86
CA LEU A 112 3.22 -6.92 -9.28
C LEU A 112 3.12 -8.18 -10.12
N ILE A 113 3.73 -9.30 -9.69
CA ILE A 113 3.67 -10.56 -10.45
C ILE A 113 2.22 -11.04 -10.57
N ALA A 114 1.42 -10.92 -9.52
CA ALA A 114 0.01 -11.27 -9.57
C ALA A 114 -0.75 -10.38 -10.58
N VAL A 115 -0.50 -9.07 -10.57
CA VAL A 115 -1.11 -8.11 -11.50
C VAL A 115 -0.69 -8.38 -12.95
N THR A 116 0.59 -8.64 -13.22
CA THR A 116 1.09 -8.94 -14.57
C THR A 116 0.52 -10.25 -15.10
N ILE A 117 0.49 -11.30 -14.28
CA ILE A 117 -0.10 -12.59 -14.68
C ILE A 117 -1.59 -12.42 -14.99
N LEU A 118 -2.33 -11.66 -14.17
CA LEU A 118 -3.75 -11.43 -14.42
C LEU A 118 -3.97 -10.58 -15.68
N GLY A 119 -3.12 -9.58 -15.93
CA GLY A 119 -3.11 -8.76 -17.13
C GLY A 119 -2.87 -9.60 -18.39
N ILE A 120 -1.82 -10.44 -18.39
CA ILE A 120 -1.49 -11.33 -19.49
C ILE A 120 -2.59 -12.37 -19.72
N LYS A 121 -3.19 -12.92 -18.66
CA LYS A 121 -4.28 -13.90 -18.80
C LYS A 121 -5.54 -13.29 -19.43
N ASN A 122 -5.83 -12.04 -19.12
CA ASN A 122 -7.04 -11.37 -19.59
C ASN A 122 -6.87 -10.71 -20.98
N PHE A 123 -5.68 -10.17 -21.29
CA PHE A 123 -5.41 -9.41 -22.53
C PHE A 123 -4.49 -10.14 -23.53
N LYS A 124 -3.89 -11.26 -23.15
CA LYS A 124 -3.02 -12.10 -24.01
C LYS A 124 -1.97 -11.27 -24.76
N PHE A 125 -2.02 -11.25 -26.09
CA PHE A 125 -1.05 -10.55 -26.94
C PHE A 125 -1.25 -9.03 -26.98
N ASP A 126 -2.43 -8.51 -26.63
CA ASP A 126 -2.69 -7.06 -26.54
C ASP A 126 -1.99 -6.42 -25.34
N PHE A 127 -1.55 -7.21 -24.35
CA PHE A 127 -0.70 -6.72 -23.26
C PHE A 127 0.67 -6.23 -23.76
N PHE A 128 1.18 -6.77 -24.86
CA PHE A 128 2.38 -6.24 -25.51
C PHE A 128 2.08 -4.96 -26.31
N SER A 129 0.83 -4.75 -26.73
CA SER A 129 0.38 -3.50 -27.33
C SER A 129 0.38 -2.34 -26.31
N MET A 130 0.19 -2.64 -25.02
CA MET A 130 0.36 -1.66 -23.93
C MET A 130 1.78 -1.06 -23.87
N LEU A 131 2.79 -1.78 -24.40
CA LEU A 131 4.17 -1.30 -24.42
C LEU A 131 4.48 -0.41 -25.64
N MET A 132 3.57 -0.33 -26.62
CA MET A 132 3.75 0.47 -27.83
C MET A 132 2.62 1.52 -27.94
N PRO A 133 2.91 2.81 -27.73
CA PRO A 133 1.96 3.88 -27.97
C PRO A 133 1.56 3.89 -29.43
N GLN A 134 0.26 4.07 -29.67
CA GLN A 134 -0.30 4.18 -31.00
C GLN A 134 0.26 5.44 -31.68
N GLY A 135 0.85 5.28 -32.87
CA GLY A 135 1.35 6.38 -33.69
C GLY A 135 2.86 6.68 -33.59
N ALA A 136 3.64 5.88 -32.86
CA ALA A 136 5.10 6.07 -32.84
C ALA A 136 5.76 5.68 -34.19
N PRO A 137 6.71 6.48 -34.70
CA PRO A 137 7.48 6.12 -35.90
C PRO A 137 8.17 4.78 -35.73
N MET A 138 8.16 3.93 -36.76
CA MET A 138 8.68 2.55 -36.72
C MET A 138 10.16 2.47 -36.28
N GLY A 139 10.94 3.54 -36.46
CA GLY A 139 12.33 3.64 -35.99
C GLY A 139 12.50 3.92 -34.49
N LEU A 140 11.50 4.51 -33.83
CA LEU A 140 11.52 4.83 -32.39
C LEU A 140 10.77 3.80 -31.53
N ALA A 141 9.99 2.92 -32.16
CA ALA A 141 9.19 1.91 -31.49
C ALA A 141 9.99 1.01 -30.52
N PRO A 142 11.21 0.51 -30.85
CA PRO A 142 11.97 -0.35 -29.92
C PRO A 142 12.44 0.38 -28.66
N LEU A 143 12.83 1.66 -28.79
CA LEU A 143 13.29 2.47 -27.67
C LEU A 143 12.14 2.82 -26.73
N LEU A 144 10.96 3.06 -27.29
CA LEU A 144 9.79 3.45 -26.51
C LEU A 144 9.19 2.25 -25.75
N VAL A 145 9.14 1.07 -26.37
CA VAL A 145 8.82 -0.20 -25.67
C VAL A 145 9.74 -0.44 -24.47
N LEU A 146 11.04 -0.14 -24.62
CA LEU A 146 12.01 -0.28 -23.54
C LEU A 146 11.75 0.72 -22.40
N ILE A 147 11.36 1.95 -22.71
CA ILE A 147 11.02 2.96 -21.68
C ILE A 147 9.72 2.59 -20.97
N GLU A 148 8.68 2.13 -21.68
CA GLU A 148 7.40 1.78 -21.06
C GLU A 148 7.52 0.54 -20.17
N THR A 149 8.29 -0.48 -20.61
CA THR A 149 8.62 -1.64 -19.76
C THR A 149 9.40 -1.23 -18.51
N ALA A 150 10.38 -0.34 -18.64
CA ALA A 150 11.13 0.20 -17.51
C ALA A 150 10.23 1.03 -16.57
N SER A 151 9.33 1.86 -17.12
CA SER A 151 8.36 2.66 -16.36
C SER A 151 7.42 1.77 -15.55
N TYR A 152 6.87 0.73 -16.18
CA TYR A 152 5.99 -0.24 -15.53
C TYR A 152 6.69 -0.96 -14.36
N LEU A 153 7.92 -1.42 -14.56
CA LEU A 153 8.70 -2.12 -13.53
C LEU A 153 9.13 -1.17 -12.41
N SER A 154 9.54 0.06 -12.74
CA SER A 154 9.93 1.09 -11.79
C SER A 154 8.80 1.46 -10.82
N ARG A 155 7.54 1.39 -11.26
CA ARG A 155 6.37 1.75 -10.45
C ARG A 155 6.14 0.81 -9.28
N ALA A 156 6.28 -0.50 -9.49
CA ALA A 156 6.14 -1.47 -8.41
C ALA A 156 7.33 -1.50 -7.46
N VAL A 157 8.53 -1.26 -8.00
CA VAL A 157 9.71 -1.03 -7.17
C VAL A 157 9.50 0.22 -6.31
N SER A 158 9.00 1.31 -6.90
CA SER A 158 8.68 2.56 -6.19
C SER A 158 7.64 2.34 -5.10
N LEU A 159 6.59 1.56 -5.34
CA LEU A 159 5.57 1.26 -4.33
C LEU A 159 6.17 0.53 -3.11
N GLY A 160 6.96 -0.51 -3.35
CA GLY A 160 7.57 -1.30 -2.28
C GLY A 160 8.60 -0.52 -1.47
N VAL A 161 9.45 0.25 -2.16
CA VAL A 161 10.42 1.16 -1.53
C VAL A 161 9.72 2.23 -0.72
N ARG A 162 8.64 2.83 -1.24
CA ARG A 162 7.86 3.86 -0.54
C ARG A 162 7.24 3.32 0.74
N LEU A 163 6.69 2.11 0.71
CA LEU A 163 6.13 1.49 1.91
C LEU A 163 7.22 1.23 2.96
N ALA A 164 8.33 0.62 2.57
CA ALA A 164 9.42 0.29 3.50
C ALA A 164 10.07 1.56 4.08
N ALA A 165 10.31 2.57 3.24
CA ALA A 165 10.92 3.83 3.66
C ALA A 165 10.04 4.58 4.67
N ASN A 166 8.73 4.69 4.40
CA ASN A 166 7.81 5.40 5.28
C ASN A 166 7.72 4.73 6.66
N LEU A 167 7.57 3.40 6.71
CA LEU A 167 7.49 2.68 8.00
C LEU A 167 8.83 2.70 8.76
N SER A 168 9.96 2.48 8.08
CA SER A 168 11.27 2.44 8.74
C SER A 168 11.73 3.82 9.24
N ALA A 169 11.59 4.86 8.40
CA ALA A 169 11.94 6.22 8.77
C ALA A 169 11.02 6.77 9.87
N GLY A 170 9.71 6.50 9.77
CA GLY A 170 8.71 6.86 10.76
C GLY A 170 9.02 6.31 12.15
N HIS A 171 9.21 4.99 12.25
CA HIS A 171 9.54 4.34 13.52
C HIS A 171 10.88 4.81 14.10
N LEU A 172 11.91 4.99 13.28
CA LEU A 172 13.20 5.52 13.74
C LEU A 172 13.07 6.95 14.27
N LEU A 173 12.35 7.80 13.54
CA LEU A 173 12.11 9.18 13.92
C LEU A 173 11.31 9.24 15.23
N PHE A 174 10.26 8.43 15.35
CA PHE A 174 9.48 8.31 16.60
C PHE A 174 10.36 7.90 17.78
N ALA A 175 11.28 6.94 17.59
CA ALA A 175 12.17 6.50 18.67
C ALA A 175 13.17 7.61 19.09
N ILE A 176 13.70 8.37 18.14
CA ILE A 176 14.61 9.51 18.41
C ILE A 176 13.87 10.63 19.15
N LEU A 177 12.70 11.04 18.65
CA LEU A 177 11.92 12.12 19.25
C LEU A 177 11.33 11.72 20.62
N ALA A 178 10.93 10.47 20.82
CA ALA A 178 10.50 9.96 22.12
C ALA A 178 11.64 9.97 23.15
N SER A 179 12.85 9.52 22.75
CA SER A 179 14.06 9.57 23.59
C SER A 179 14.43 11.01 23.95
N PHE A 180 14.34 11.92 22.99
CA PHE A 180 14.58 13.34 23.22
C PHE A 180 13.54 13.93 24.18
N SER A 181 12.24 13.71 23.94
CA SER A 181 11.16 14.16 24.83
C SER A 181 11.31 13.63 26.25
N TYR A 182 11.62 12.35 26.40
CA TYR A 182 11.85 11.74 27.71
C TYR A 182 13.02 12.40 28.46
N ARG A 183 14.14 12.63 27.79
CA ARG A 183 15.30 13.33 28.37
C ARG A 183 14.97 14.77 28.80
N MET A 184 14.13 15.47 28.05
CA MET A 184 13.70 16.83 28.45
C MET A 184 12.79 16.82 29.67
N LEU A 185 11.88 15.83 29.74
CA LEU A 185 10.93 15.68 30.84
C LEU A 185 11.66 15.33 32.15
N VAL A 186 12.68 14.47 32.10
CA VAL A 186 13.51 14.12 33.26
C VAL A 186 14.34 15.30 33.79
N ASN A 187 14.68 16.28 32.94
CA ASN A 187 15.42 17.49 33.33
C ASN A 187 14.50 18.68 33.69
N ASP A 188 13.24 18.42 34.08
CA ASP A 188 12.22 19.42 34.44
C ASP A 188 11.87 20.47 33.36
N MET A 189 12.27 20.26 32.10
CA MET A 189 11.96 21.16 30.98
C MET A 189 10.60 20.83 30.33
N LEU A 190 9.52 20.91 31.11
CA LEU A 190 8.16 20.51 30.69
C LEU A 190 7.65 21.25 29.44
N PHE A 191 7.81 22.57 29.38
CA PHE A 191 7.33 23.36 28.25
C PHE A 191 8.05 23.02 26.94
N LEU A 192 9.35 22.71 27.01
CA LEU A 192 10.15 22.38 25.83
C LEU A 192 9.90 20.94 25.37
N SER A 193 9.50 20.05 26.27
CA SER A 193 9.07 18.68 25.95
C SER A 193 7.79 18.61 25.10
N LEU A 194 6.95 19.66 25.09
CA LEU A 194 5.74 19.69 24.24
C LEU A 194 6.08 19.77 22.75
N PHE A 195 7.23 20.36 22.39
CA PHE A 195 7.63 20.54 20.99
C PHE A 195 7.90 19.21 20.28
N PRO A 196 8.73 18.29 20.81
CA PRO A 196 8.90 16.94 20.23
C PRO A 196 7.59 16.17 20.15
N ILE A 197 6.74 16.23 21.19
CA ILE A 197 5.44 15.54 21.21
C ILE A 197 4.53 16.07 20.10
N GLY A 198 4.49 17.39 19.88
CA GLY A 198 3.74 18.00 18.79
C GLY A 198 4.19 17.51 17.40
N ILE A 199 5.50 17.38 17.19
CA ILE A 199 6.06 16.83 15.95
C ILE A 199 5.65 15.36 15.77
N MET A 200 5.67 14.55 16.84
CA MET A 200 5.22 13.16 16.77
C MET A 200 3.77 13.06 16.29
N VAL A 201 2.87 13.85 16.87
CA VAL A 201 1.46 13.88 16.47
C VAL A 201 1.33 14.29 15.00
N PHE A 202 2.04 15.34 14.58
CA PHE A 202 2.00 15.79 13.19
C PHE A 202 2.46 14.70 12.21
N ILE A 203 3.54 13.97 12.54
CA ILE A 203 4.07 12.89 11.71
C ILE A 203 3.09 11.72 11.61
N THR A 204 2.42 11.34 12.71
CA THR A 204 1.40 10.27 12.64
C THR A 204 0.28 10.60 11.66
N VAL A 205 -0.19 11.86 11.65
CA VAL A 205 -1.24 12.31 10.72
C VAL A 205 -0.74 12.29 9.28
N LEU A 206 0.50 12.75 9.06
CA LEU A 206 1.12 12.74 7.73
C LEU A 206 1.26 11.33 7.19
N GLU A 207 1.73 10.38 8.00
CA GLU A 207 1.94 8.99 7.58
C GLU A 207 0.62 8.28 7.26
N ILE A 208 -0.45 8.53 8.03
CA ILE A 208 -1.80 8.03 7.73
C ILE A 208 -2.28 8.56 6.37
N ALA A 209 -2.09 9.85 6.11
CA ALA A 209 -2.49 10.45 4.84
C ALA A 209 -1.71 9.85 3.67
N VAL A 210 -0.39 9.70 3.80
CA VAL A 210 0.46 9.10 2.76
C VAL A 210 0.10 7.64 2.52
N ALA A 211 -0.20 6.86 3.56
CA ALA A 211 -0.62 5.46 3.46
C ALA A 211 -1.90 5.28 2.62
N MET A 212 -2.90 6.15 2.83
CA MET A 212 -4.15 6.13 2.06
C MET A 212 -3.94 6.58 0.60
N ILE A 213 -3.22 7.69 0.39
CA ILE A 213 -2.95 8.23 -0.96
C ILE A 213 -2.15 7.21 -1.78
N GLN A 214 -1.19 6.51 -1.18
CA GLN A 214 -0.37 5.53 -1.86
C GLN A 214 -1.19 4.37 -2.44
N ALA A 215 -2.12 3.80 -1.66
CA ALA A 215 -3.00 2.74 -2.13
C ALA A 215 -3.95 3.23 -3.24
N TYR A 216 -4.50 4.45 -3.09
CA TYR A 216 -5.39 5.04 -4.07
C TYR A 216 -4.71 5.29 -5.42
N VAL A 217 -3.55 5.96 -5.42
CA VAL A 217 -2.80 6.29 -6.64
C VAL A 217 -2.41 5.01 -7.40
N PHE A 218 -2.01 3.95 -6.70
CA PHE A 218 -1.66 2.69 -7.34
C PHE A 218 -2.84 2.07 -8.11
N CYS A 219 -4.02 1.99 -7.47
CA CYS A 219 -5.20 1.45 -8.11
C CYS A 219 -5.72 2.34 -9.25
N LEU A 220 -5.63 3.66 -9.11
CA LEU A 220 -5.98 4.61 -10.18
C LEU A 220 -5.08 4.42 -11.41
N LEU A 221 -3.75 4.33 -11.23
CA LEU A 221 -2.83 4.09 -12.33
C LEU A 221 -3.05 2.72 -12.99
N THR A 222 -3.43 1.70 -12.21
CA THR A 222 -3.81 0.38 -12.76
C THR A 222 -5.07 0.48 -13.62
N THR A 223 -6.03 1.30 -13.21
CA THR A 223 -7.29 1.53 -13.93
C THR A 223 -7.04 2.24 -15.26
N ILE A 224 -6.21 3.29 -15.28
CA ILE A 224 -5.82 4.02 -16.51
C ILE A 224 -5.16 3.08 -17.52
N TYR A 225 -4.25 2.22 -17.08
CA TYR A 225 -3.64 1.26 -18.00
C TYR A 225 -4.61 0.24 -18.58
N LEU A 226 -5.58 -0.19 -17.75
CA LEU A 226 -6.62 -1.09 -18.20
C LEU A 226 -7.58 -0.42 -19.20
N GLU A 227 -7.75 0.90 -19.08
CA GLU A 227 -8.47 1.72 -20.06
C GLU A 227 -7.71 1.80 -21.38
N ASP A 228 -6.40 2.05 -21.35
CA ASP A 228 -5.55 2.11 -22.54
C ASP A 228 -5.54 0.78 -23.32
N THR A 229 -5.55 -0.36 -22.62
CA THR A 229 -5.62 -1.69 -23.26
C THR A 229 -7.00 -2.05 -23.79
N LEU A 230 -8.08 -1.49 -23.22
CA LEU A 230 -9.44 -1.77 -23.68
C LEU A 230 -9.88 -0.86 -24.83
N LYS A 231 -9.37 0.37 -24.89
CA LYS A 231 -9.64 1.33 -25.97
C LYS A 231 -8.82 1.07 -27.24
N SER A 232 -7.82 0.19 -27.21
CA SER A 232 -7.07 -0.23 -28.40
C SER A 232 -7.85 -1.22 -29.30
N HIS A 233 -9.18 -1.07 -29.39
CA HIS A 233 -10.08 -1.75 -30.31
C HIS A 233 -10.85 -0.73 -31.14
#